data_AF-A0A564G6P7-F1
#
_entry.id   AF-A0A564G6P7-F1
#
_cell.length_a   1.000
_cell.length_b   1.000
_cell.length_c   1.000
_cell.angle_alpha   90.00
_cell.angle_beta   90.00
_cell.angle_gamma   90.00
#
_symmetry.space_group_name_H-M   'P 1'
#
loop_
_entity.id
_entity.type
_entity.pdbx_description
1 polymer ?
#
loop_
_entity_poly.entity_id
_entity_poly.type
_entity_poly.pdbx_seq_one_letter_code
_entity_poly.pdbx_strand_id
1 'polypeptide(L)'
;MPQTAANKEADALLKPVFKSFKRQAVSAIREAQAKIADLLRVSYDAPAVARPDDLPAPRLQLRWEETQDGSHPRVCHYELVFPLHQHDIRNDPGTGYAVVQLGRTMQGGADVDWDTCDLADRTPFRDGVHAQWDAAVFGGLPTYIIAPTGRHALVKLSAEKLAAVEKQVASLLAKRAA
;
A
#
# COMPACT_ATOMS: atom_id res chain seq x y z
N MET A 1 12.01 53.72 -5.71
CA MET A 1 13.05 54.38 -4.88
C MET A 1 14.19 53.40 -4.67
N PRO A 2 15.46 53.80 -4.85
CA PRO A 2 16.60 52.91 -4.60
C PRO A 2 16.67 52.55 -3.11
N GLN A 3 16.95 51.28 -2.80
CA GLN A 3 17.26 50.87 -1.43
C GLN A 3 18.50 51.64 -0.95
N THR A 4 18.40 52.24 0.23
CA THR A 4 19.55 52.87 0.90
C THR A 4 20.59 51.80 1.24
N ALA A 5 21.88 52.19 1.33
CA ALA A 5 22.95 51.28 1.74
C ALA A 5 22.63 50.61 3.09
N ALA A 6 22.02 51.35 4.02
CA ALA A 6 21.54 50.85 5.31
C ALA A 6 20.51 49.71 5.15
N ASN A 7 19.58 49.81 4.19
CA ASN A 7 18.60 48.75 3.95
C ASN A 7 19.26 47.48 3.43
N LYS A 8 20.30 47.58 2.58
CA LYS A 8 21.05 46.41 2.08
C LYS A 8 21.82 45.71 3.19
N GLU A 9 22.41 46.48 4.09
CA GLU A 9 23.18 45.94 5.23
C GLU A 9 22.26 45.26 6.26
N ALA A 10 21.11 45.88 6.58
CA ALA A 10 20.09 45.25 7.42
C ALA A 10 19.58 43.93 6.80
N ASP A 11 19.32 43.91 5.49
CA ASP A 11 18.91 42.69 4.80
C ASP A 11 19.98 41.60 4.87
N ALA A 12 21.25 41.95 4.68
CA ALA A 12 22.36 41.00 4.77
C ALA A 12 22.48 40.36 6.17
N LEU A 13 22.20 41.13 7.23
CA LEU A 13 22.22 40.66 8.62
C LEU A 13 20.99 39.81 8.98
N LEU A 14 19.80 40.21 8.53
CA LEU A 14 18.54 39.55 8.93
C LEU A 14 18.22 38.29 8.13
N LYS A 15 18.62 38.23 6.85
CA LYS A 15 18.35 37.10 5.96
C LYS A 15 18.83 35.74 6.50
N PRO A 16 20.04 35.58 7.08
CA PRO A 16 20.44 34.31 7.69
C PRO A 16 19.61 33.97 8.94
N VAL A 17 19.22 34.96 9.75
CA VAL A 17 18.39 34.78 10.95
C VAL A 17 17.00 34.25 10.56
N PHE A 18 16.33 34.90 9.60
CA PHE A 18 15.04 34.45 9.09
C PHE A 18 15.12 33.06 8.43
N LYS A 19 16.21 32.76 7.72
CA LYS A 19 16.45 31.44 7.12
C LYS A 19 16.56 30.35 8.20
N SER A 20 17.25 30.62 9.30
CA SER A 20 17.37 29.70 10.44
C SER A 20 16.01 29.49 11.12
N PHE A 21 15.32 30.58 11.46
CA PHE A 21 13.99 30.53 12.07
C PHE A 21 13.00 29.74 11.21
N LYS A 22 12.95 30.00 9.90
CA LYS A 22 12.09 29.28 8.97
C LYS A 22 12.39 27.78 8.95
N ARG A 23 13.68 27.38 8.97
CA ARG A 23 14.07 25.96 9.04
C ARG A 23 13.61 25.30 10.33
N GLN A 24 13.82 25.95 11.47
CA GLN A 24 13.39 25.45 12.78
C GLN A 24 11.88 25.30 12.86
N ALA A 25 11.13 26.34 12.45
CA ALA A 25 9.67 26.31 12.42
C ALA A 25 9.13 25.18 11.51
N VAL A 26 9.70 25.00 10.32
CA VAL A 26 9.32 23.90 9.41
C VAL A 26 9.63 22.53 10.02
N SER A 27 10.78 22.37 10.68
CA SER A 27 11.12 21.11 11.37
C SER A 27 10.12 20.79 12.48
N ALA A 28 9.81 21.77 13.33
CA ALA A 28 8.86 21.62 14.43
C ALA A 28 7.45 21.28 13.93
N ILE A 29 6.99 21.91 12.83
CA ILE A 29 5.70 21.57 12.20
C ILE A 29 5.71 20.12 11.70
N ARG A 30 6.79 19.66 11.05
CA ARG A 30 6.90 18.28 10.56
C ARG A 30 6.89 17.26 11.70
N GLU A 31 7.61 17.52 12.78
CA GLU A 31 7.61 16.67 13.98
C GLU A 31 6.23 16.63 14.64
N ALA A 32 5.56 17.77 14.76
CA ALA A 32 4.20 17.84 15.29
C ALA A 32 3.21 17.07 14.40
N GLN A 33 3.32 17.20 13.07
CA GLN A 33 2.51 16.44 12.12
C GLN A 33 2.75 14.93 12.23
N ALA A 34 4.01 14.50 12.39
CA ALA A 34 4.34 13.09 12.60
C ALA A 34 3.73 12.55 13.92
N LYS A 35 3.83 13.32 15.01
CA LYS A 35 3.20 12.96 16.29
C LYS A 35 1.68 12.93 16.21
N ILE A 36 1.05 13.89 15.54
CA ILE A 36 -0.39 13.89 15.32
C ILE A 36 -0.79 12.68 14.49
N ALA A 37 -0.05 12.35 13.42
CA ALA A 37 -0.33 11.16 12.62
C ALA A 37 -0.21 9.87 13.44
N ASP A 38 0.75 9.80 14.35
CA ASP A 38 0.93 8.68 15.29
C ASP A 38 -0.21 8.60 16.31
N LEU A 39 -0.60 9.73 16.91
CA LEU A 39 -1.73 9.82 17.85
C LEU A 39 -3.09 9.53 17.20
N LEU A 40 -3.26 9.94 15.95
CA LEU A 40 -4.47 9.68 15.16
C LEU A 40 -4.46 8.29 14.51
N ARG A 41 -3.34 7.58 14.55
CA ARG A 41 -3.29 6.19 14.14
C ARG A 41 -4.11 5.40 15.15
N VAL A 42 -5.32 5.02 14.75
CA VAL A 42 -6.14 4.09 15.53
C VAL A 42 -5.33 2.80 15.66
N SER A 43 -4.80 2.54 16.84
CA SER A 43 -4.21 1.25 17.18
C SER A 43 -5.37 0.26 17.19
N TYR A 44 -5.54 -0.45 16.07
CA TYR A 44 -6.39 -1.63 16.07
C TYR A 44 -5.60 -2.72 16.80
N ASP A 45 -5.80 -2.81 18.11
CA ASP A 45 -5.27 -3.88 18.97
C ASP A 45 -5.99 -5.22 18.71
N ALA A 46 -6.52 -5.42 17.49
CA ALA A 46 -7.03 -6.72 17.07
C ALA A 46 -5.80 -7.62 16.88
N PRO A 47 -5.66 -8.72 17.65
CA PRO A 47 -4.53 -9.63 17.48
C PRO A 47 -4.50 -10.14 16.04
N ALA A 48 -3.30 -10.39 15.51
CA ALA A 48 -3.16 -11.10 14.25
C ALA A 48 -3.69 -12.53 14.43
N VAL A 49 -4.95 -12.77 14.02
CA VAL A 49 -5.58 -14.09 14.10
C VAL A 49 -5.13 -14.90 12.89
N ALA A 50 -4.58 -16.10 13.11
CA ALA A 50 -4.34 -17.08 12.05
C ALA A 50 -5.69 -17.49 11.44
N ARG A 51 -5.81 -17.37 10.13
CA ARG A 51 -7.08 -17.44 9.38
C ARG A 51 -7.34 -18.85 8.82
N PRO A 52 -8.54 -19.13 8.29
CA PRO A 52 -8.82 -20.42 7.63
C PRO A 52 -7.86 -20.75 6.47
N ASP A 53 -7.21 -19.73 5.91
CA ASP A 53 -6.20 -19.85 4.86
C ASP A 53 -4.76 -19.76 5.40
N ASP A 54 -4.55 -19.73 6.72
CA ASP A 54 -3.26 -19.64 7.43
C ASP A 54 -2.38 -18.44 7.05
N LEU A 55 -2.96 -17.42 6.42
CA LEU A 55 -2.25 -16.24 5.91
C LEU A 55 -2.36 -15.04 6.88
N PRO A 56 -1.36 -14.13 6.94
CA PRO A 56 -1.29 -13.03 7.94
C PRO A 56 -2.12 -11.79 7.59
N ALA A 57 -2.87 -11.22 8.53
CA ALA A 57 -3.69 -10.01 8.34
C ALA A 57 -3.07 -8.81 9.10
N PRO A 58 -3.07 -7.58 8.55
CA PRO A 58 -3.59 -7.19 7.24
C PRO A 58 -2.71 -7.66 6.06
N ARG A 59 -3.33 -7.89 4.90
CA ARG A 59 -2.66 -8.25 3.64
C ARG A 59 -3.41 -7.72 2.43
N LEU A 60 -2.73 -7.63 1.30
CA LEU A 60 -3.34 -7.60 -0.01
C LEU A 60 -3.38 -9.03 -0.57
N GLN A 61 -4.40 -9.33 -1.38
CA GLN A 61 -4.44 -10.60 -2.09
C GLN A 61 -5.02 -10.49 -3.50
N LEU A 62 -4.56 -11.40 -4.35
CA LEU A 62 -5.01 -11.64 -5.70
C LEU A 62 -5.62 -13.04 -5.73
N ARG A 63 -6.93 -13.13 -5.51
CA ARG A 63 -7.66 -14.40 -5.39
C ARG A 63 -8.32 -14.76 -6.71
N TRP A 64 -7.92 -15.88 -7.28
CA TRP A 64 -8.52 -16.43 -8.49
C TRP A 64 -9.70 -17.31 -8.14
N GLU A 65 -10.77 -17.14 -8.90
CA GLU A 65 -12.02 -17.89 -8.77
C GLU A 65 -12.46 -18.36 -10.16
N GLU A 66 -12.98 -19.58 -10.24
CA GLU A 66 -13.57 -20.11 -11.47
C GLU A 66 -14.90 -19.44 -11.75
N THR A 67 -15.14 -19.06 -13.01
CA THR A 67 -16.44 -18.55 -13.43
C THR A 67 -17.21 -19.63 -14.15
N GLN A 68 -18.54 -19.51 -14.11
CA GLN A 68 -19.44 -20.36 -14.88
C GLN A 68 -19.64 -19.88 -16.33
N ASP A 69 -19.08 -18.72 -16.70
CA ASP A 69 -19.45 -17.97 -17.93
C ASP A 69 -18.79 -18.53 -19.21
N GLY A 70 -17.82 -19.45 -19.10
CA GLY A 70 -17.18 -20.14 -20.24
C GLY A 70 -16.35 -19.25 -21.20
N SER A 71 -16.68 -17.97 -21.32
CA SER A 71 -15.97 -16.94 -22.09
C SER A 71 -14.67 -16.50 -21.41
N HIS A 72 -14.70 -16.43 -20.07
CA HIS A 72 -13.55 -16.15 -19.23
C HIS A 72 -13.54 -17.17 -18.09
N PRO A 73 -12.74 -18.23 -18.17
CA PRO A 73 -12.84 -19.34 -17.22
C PRO A 73 -12.61 -18.89 -15.77
N ARG A 74 -11.91 -17.76 -15.54
CA ARG A 74 -11.56 -17.28 -14.20
C ARG A 74 -11.56 -15.76 -14.06
N VAL A 75 -11.89 -15.31 -12.85
CA VAL A 75 -11.80 -13.93 -12.39
C VAL A 75 -10.78 -13.85 -11.26
N CYS A 76 -9.91 -12.85 -11.30
CA CYS A 76 -9.03 -12.47 -10.20
C CYS A 76 -9.66 -11.32 -9.42
N HIS A 77 -9.94 -11.55 -8.15
CA HIS A 77 -10.35 -10.55 -7.18
C HIS A 77 -9.11 -9.91 -6.57
N TYR A 78 -9.04 -8.57 -6.62
CA TYR A 78 -8.02 -7.82 -5.91
C TYR A 78 -8.61 -7.28 -4.62
N GLU A 79 -8.08 -7.73 -3.48
CA GLU A 79 -8.74 -7.58 -2.18
C GLU A 79 -7.75 -7.10 -1.11
N LEU A 80 -8.23 -6.21 -0.24
CA LEU A 80 -7.61 -5.88 1.04
C LEU A 80 -8.28 -6.71 2.13
N VAL A 81 -7.49 -7.46 2.89
CA VAL A 81 -7.99 -8.26 4.01
C VAL A 81 -7.36 -7.78 5.31
N PHE A 82 -8.19 -7.47 6.30
CA PHE A 82 -7.74 -6.94 7.59
C PHE A 82 -8.51 -7.57 8.76
N PRO A 83 -7.88 -7.67 9.94
CA PRO A 83 -8.51 -8.28 11.11
C PRO A 83 -9.67 -7.39 11.61
N LEU A 84 -10.68 -8.03 12.17
CA LEU A 84 -11.78 -7.37 12.88
C LEU A 84 -11.73 -7.73 14.36
N HIS A 85 -12.21 -6.82 15.19
CA HIS A 85 -12.46 -7.13 16.59
C HIS A 85 -13.68 -8.05 16.73
N GLN A 86 -13.75 -8.85 17.80
CA GLN A 86 -14.86 -9.78 18.04
C GLN A 86 -16.24 -9.09 18.01
N HIS A 87 -16.31 -7.85 18.52
CA HIS A 87 -17.53 -7.03 18.60
C HIS A 87 -17.65 -6.00 17.46
N ASP A 88 -16.83 -6.10 16.42
CA ASP A 88 -16.96 -5.24 15.25
C ASP A 88 -18.26 -5.57 14.49
N ILE A 89 -19.05 -4.55 14.15
CA ILE A 89 -20.32 -4.74 13.41
C ILE A 89 -20.12 -5.37 12.02
N ARG A 90 -18.91 -5.31 11.46
CA ARG A 90 -18.55 -5.95 10.20
C ARG A 90 -18.26 -7.45 10.36
N ASN A 91 -18.11 -7.93 11.59
CA ASN A 91 -17.81 -9.32 11.92
C ASN A 91 -19.10 -10.16 12.01
N ASP A 92 -20.10 -9.88 11.16
CA ASP A 92 -21.42 -10.52 11.18
C ASP A 92 -21.50 -11.87 10.43
N PRO A 93 -20.37 -12.59 10.32
CA PRO A 93 -20.39 -14.05 10.39
C PRO A 93 -19.41 -14.63 11.43
N GLY A 94 -18.77 -13.80 12.25
CA GLY A 94 -17.78 -14.23 13.24
C GLY A 94 -16.43 -14.69 12.66
N THR A 95 -16.10 -14.30 11.42
CA THR A 95 -14.87 -14.72 10.72
C THR A 95 -13.59 -14.12 11.31
N GLY A 96 -13.68 -13.01 12.05
CA GLY A 96 -12.55 -12.29 12.61
C GLY A 96 -11.78 -11.43 11.59
N TYR A 97 -12.30 -11.26 10.38
CA TYR A 97 -11.70 -10.42 9.33
C TYR A 97 -12.76 -9.87 8.37
N ALA A 98 -12.42 -8.76 7.72
CA ALA A 98 -13.17 -8.22 6.60
C ALA A 98 -12.34 -8.30 5.32
N VAL A 99 -13.04 -8.47 4.21
CA VAL A 99 -12.48 -8.42 2.86
C VAL A 99 -13.09 -7.21 2.16
N VAL A 100 -12.24 -6.31 1.67
CA VAL A 100 -12.65 -5.18 0.83
C VAL A 100 -12.12 -5.42 -0.57
N GLN A 101 -13.03 -5.58 -1.53
CA GLN A 101 -12.66 -5.70 -2.93
C GLN A 101 -12.23 -4.34 -3.47
N LEU A 102 -10.97 -4.24 -3.89
CA LEU A 102 -10.37 -3.05 -4.51
C LEU A 102 -10.57 -3.05 -6.02
N GLY A 103 -10.70 -4.24 -6.61
CA GLY A 103 -10.95 -4.39 -8.05
C GLY A 103 -11.17 -5.84 -8.46
N ARG A 104 -11.38 -6.04 -9.76
CA ARG A 104 -11.37 -7.37 -10.38
C ARG A 104 -10.83 -7.28 -11.80
N THR A 105 -10.34 -8.40 -12.28
CA THR A 105 -9.94 -8.58 -13.68
C THR A 105 -10.17 -10.03 -14.10
N MET A 106 -10.24 -10.29 -15.39
CA MET A 106 -10.49 -11.62 -15.94
C MET A 106 -9.18 -12.24 -16.43
N GLN A 107 -9.10 -13.57 -16.43
CA GLN A 107 -7.99 -14.27 -17.06
C GLN A 107 -7.97 -13.94 -18.56
N GLY A 108 -6.82 -13.46 -19.03
CA GLY A 108 -6.51 -13.38 -20.44
C GLY A 108 -5.51 -14.47 -20.83
N GLY A 109 -5.55 -14.91 -22.09
CA GLY A 109 -4.61 -15.91 -22.62
C GLY A 109 -5.04 -17.35 -22.38
N ALA A 110 -4.08 -18.27 -22.45
CA ALA A 110 -4.33 -19.71 -22.34
C ALA A 110 -4.75 -20.12 -20.93
N ASP A 111 -5.51 -21.21 -20.87
CA ASP A 111 -5.82 -21.91 -19.62
C ASP A 111 -4.54 -22.45 -18.97
N VAL A 112 -4.52 -22.49 -17.64
CA VAL A 112 -3.37 -22.88 -16.83
C VAL A 112 -3.82 -23.88 -15.79
N ASP A 113 -3.01 -24.92 -15.62
CA ASP A 113 -3.17 -25.86 -14.52
C ASP A 113 -2.68 -25.23 -13.20
N TRP A 114 -3.64 -24.90 -12.32
CA TRP A 114 -3.39 -24.31 -11.01
C TRP A 114 -2.78 -25.29 -10.00
N ASP A 115 -2.82 -26.59 -10.28
CA ASP A 115 -2.20 -27.62 -9.43
C ASP A 115 -0.71 -27.82 -9.73
N THR A 116 -0.22 -27.34 -10.87
CA THR A 116 1.18 -27.55 -11.26
C THR A 116 1.93 -26.26 -11.58
N CYS A 117 1.24 -25.14 -11.82
CA CYS A 117 1.92 -23.88 -12.11
C CYS A 117 2.62 -23.25 -10.90
N ASP A 118 3.64 -22.42 -11.20
CA ASP A 118 4.20 -21.48 -10.24
C ASP A 118 3.22 -20.32 -10.05
N LEU A 119 2.71 -20.19 -8.82
CA LEU A 119 1.74 -19.15 -8.46
C LEU A 119 2.35 -17.76 -8.47
N ALA A 120 3.65 -17.61 -8.25
CA ALA A 120 4.30 -16.29 -8.24
C ALA A 120 4.16 -15.58 -9.60
N ASP A 121 4.10 -16.34 -10.69
CA ASP A 121 3.93 -15.85 -12.06
C ASP A 121 2.45 -15.65 -12.46
N ARG A 122 1.52 -15.86 -11.52
CA ARG A 122 0.07 -15.79 -11.78
C ARG A 122 -0.60 -14.53 -11.24
N THR A 123 0.17 -13.46 -11.08
CA THR A 123 -0.42 -12.13 -10.92
C THR A 123 -1.15 -11.74 -12.20
N PRO A 124 -2.37 -11.19 -12.14
CA PRO A 124 -3.00 -10.63 -13.32
C PRO A 124 -2.22 -9.41 -13.83
N PHE A 125 -2.24 -9.20 -15.16
CA PHE A 125 -1.74 -8.04 -15.92
C PHE A 125 -0.70 -7.12 -15.24
N ARG A 126 0.47 -6.95 -15.86
CA ARG A 126 1.58 -6.12 -15.35
C ARG A 126 2.12 -6.64 -14.01
N ASP A 127 2.35 -7.94 -13.91
CA ASP A 127 3.12 -8.59 -12.83
C ASP A 127 2.68 -8.27 -11.39
N GLY A 128 1.41 -7.93 -11.17
CA GLY A 128 0.92 -7.54 -9.85
C GLY A 128 1.49 -6.22 -9.33
N VAL A 129 2.05 -5.38 -10.22
CA VAL A 129 2.67 -4.09 -9.88
C VAL A 129 1.72 -3.16 -9.14
N HIS A 130 0.42 -3.18 -9.47
CA HIS A 130 -0.57 -2.37 -8.77
C HIS A 130 -0.70 -2.75 -7.29
N ALA A 131 -0.75 -4.06 -6.99
CA ALA A 131 -0.80 -4.53 -5.61
C ALA A 131 0.48 -4.17 -4.83
N GLN A 132 1.61 -4.01 -5.52
CA GLN A 132 2.86 -3.57 -4.92
C GLN A 132 2.85 -2.06 -4.61
N TRP A 133 2.33 -1.23 -5.52
CA TRP A 133 2.13 0.20 -5.28
C TRP A 133 1.22 0.44 -4.07
N ASP A 134 0.11 -0.28 -4.02
CA ASP A 134 -0.83 -0.18 -2.90
C ASP A 134 -0.22 -0.73 -1.62
N ALA A 135 0.52 -1.86 -1.66
CA ALA A 135 1.25 -2.37 -0.51
C ALA A 135 2.17 -1.30 0.09
N ALA A 136 2.92 -0.58 -0.75
CA ALA A 136 3.80 0.50 -0.32
C ALA A 136 3.02 1.66 0.32
N VAL A 137 1.87 2.05 -0.25
CA VAL A 137 0.99 3.09 0.33
C VAL A 137 0.42 2.65 1.68
N PHE A 138 0.10 1.37 1.84
CA PHE A 138 -0.42 0.78 3.08
C PHE A 138 0.67 0.42 4.11
N GLY A 139 1.91 0.88 3.91
CA GLY A 139 3.00 0.67 4.88
C GLY A 139 3.67 -0.71 4.77
N GLY A 140 3.73 -1.28 3.57
CA GLY A 140 4.43 -2.53 3.29
C GLY A 140 3.61 -3.78 3.59
N LEU A 141 2.31 -3.78 3.30
CA LEU A 141 1.48 -4.97 3.49
C LEU A 141 1.99 -6.15 2.66
N PRO A 142 1.97 -7.39 3.19
CA PRO A 142 2.28 -8.56 2.38
C PRO A 142 1.20 -8.76 1.32
N THR A 143 1.62 -9.16 0.12
CA THR A 143 0.72 -9.43 -1.02
C THR A 143 0.79 -10.91 -1.36
N TYR A 144 -0.37 -11.57 -1.44
CA TYR A 144 -0.48 -12.99 -1.79
C TYR A 144 -1.24 -13.20 -3.08
N ILE A 145 -0.93 -14.29 -3.78
CA ILE A 145 -1.78 -14.86 -4.83
C ILE A 145 -2.44 -16.09 -4.24
N ILE A 146 -3.73 -16.25 -4.48
CA ILE A 146 -4.53 -17.39 -4.04
C ILE A 146 -5.14 -18.04 -5.28
N ALA A 147 -4.78 -19.29 -5.54
CA ALA A 147 -5.32 -20.10 -6.62
C ALA A 147 -6.78 -20.50 -6.33
N PRO A 148 -7.56 -20.92 -7.33
CA PRO A 148 -8.90 -21.46 -7.10
C PRO A 148 -8.91 -22.68 -6.15
N THR A 149 -7.81 -23.42 -6.12
CA THR A 149 -7.60 -24.60 -5.25
C THR A 149 -7.26 -24.25 -3.81
N GLY A 150 -7.15 -22.95 -3.47
CA GLY A 150 -6.76 -22.47 -2.14
C GLY A 150 -5.25 -22.43 -1.90
N ARG A 151 -4.43 -23.02 -2.79
CA ARG A 151 -2.97 -22.84 -2.76
C ARG A 151 -2.63 -21.36 -2.86
N HIS A 152 -1.61 -20.94 -2.13
CA HIS A 152 -1.19 -19.55 -2.13
C HIS A 152 0.33 -19.39 -2.21
N ALA A 153 0.77 -18.24 -2.70
CA ALA A 153 2.17 -17.85 -2.71
C ALA A 153 2.31 -16.36 -2.37
N LEU A 154 3.38 -16.03 -1.65
CA LEU A 154 3.77 -14.64 -1.44
C LEU A 154 4.27 -14.06 -2.76
N VAL A 155 3.75 -12.89 -3.15
CA VAL A 155 4.27 -12.13 -4.29
C VAL A 155 5.63 -11.57 -3.89
N LYS A 156 6.69 -12.27 -4.26
CA LYS A 156 8.06 -11.81 -4.04
C LYS A 156 8.43 -10.83 -5.14
N LEU A 157 8.72 -9.60 -4.73
CA LEU A 157 9.46 -8.67 -5.58
C LEU A 157 10.90 -9.14 -5.69
N SER A 158 11.45 -9.14 -6.91
CA SER A 158 12.91 -9.06 -7.01
C SER A 158 13.36 -7.74 -6.38
N ALA A 159 14.52 -7.72 -5.73
CA ALA A 159 15.06 -6.50 -5.13
C ALA A 159 15.12 -5.32 -6.13
N GLU A 160 15.38 -5.64 -7.41
CA GLU A 160 15.37 -4.69 -8.51
C GLU A 160 13.99 -4.06 -8.76
N LYS A 161 12.92 -4.87 -8.79
CA LYS A 161 11.55 -4.37 -8.97
C LYS A 161 11.09 -3.53 -7.76
N LEU A 162 11.49 -3.92 -6.53
CA LEU A 162 11.20 -3.13 -5.32
C LEU A 162 11.84 -1.74 -5.39
N ALA A 163 13.13 -1.67 -5.71
CA ALA A 163 13.85 -0.41 -5.84
C ALA A 163 13.25 0.51 -6.93
N ALA A 164 12.77 -0.06 -8.03
CA ALA A 164 12.09 0.68 -9.09
C ALA A 164 10.76 1.29 -8.61
N VAL A 165 9.97 0.52 -7.85
CA VAL A 165 8.70 0.99 -7.27
C VAL A 165 8.94 2.13 -6.27
N GLU A 166 9.90 1.97 -5.35
CA GLU A 166 10.25 3.00 -4.36
C GLU A 166 10.65 4.33 -5.03
N LYS A 167 11.47 4.26 -6.09
CA LYS A 167 11.88 5.43 -6.88
C LYS A 167 10.69 6.10 -7.56
N GLN A 168 9.75 5.33 -8.11
CA GLN A 168 8.55 5.86 -8.76
C GLN A 168 7.61 6.54 -7.76
N VAL A 169 7.36 5.92 -6.60
CA VAL A 169 6.53 6.50 -5.53
C VAL A 169 7.14 7.80 -5.02
N ALA A 170 8.45 7.83 -4.75
CA ALA A 170 9.15 9.05 -4.32
C ALA A 170 9.01 10.19 -5.35
N SER A 171 9.08 9.88 -6.65
CA SER A 171 8.88 10.84 -7.74
C SER A 171 7.45 11.39 -7.77
N LEU A 172 6.43 10.55 -7.60
CA LEU A 172 5.02 10.97 -7.55
C LEU A 172 4.73 11.87 -6.34
N LEU A 173 5.29 11.53 -5.17
CA LEU A 173 5.16 12.36 -3.97
C LEU A 173 5.85 13.71 -4.14
N ALA A 174 7.04 13.75 -4.74
CA ALA A 174 7.75 15.00 -5.02
C ALA A 174 6.96 15.92 -5.97
N LYS A 175 6.33 15.36 -7.02
CA LYS A 175 5.49 16.13 -7.96
C LYS A 175 4.24 16.72 -7.33
N ARG A 176 3.65 16.05 -6.33
CA ARG A 176 2.49 16.57 -5.58
C ARG A 176 2.84 17.70 -4.63
N ALA A 177 4.11 17.81 -4.24
CA ALA A 177 4.59 18.82 -3.29
C ALA A 177 5.10 20.11 -3.95
N ALA A 178 5.21 20.13 -5.28
CA ALA A 178 5.65 21.26 -6.10
C ALA A 178 4.44 22.00 -6.70
#